data_AF-A0A7V5U1M6-F1
#
_entry.id   AF-A0A7V5U1M6-F1
#
_cell.length_a   1.000
_cell.length_b   1.000
_cell.length_c   1.000
_cell.angle_alpha   90.00
_cell.angle_beta   90.00
_cell.angle_gamma   90.00
#
_symmetry.space_group_name_H-M   'P 1'
#
loop_
_entity.id
_entity.type
_entity.pdbx_description
1 polymer ?
#
loop_
_entity_poly.entity_id
_entity_poly.type
_entity_poly.pdbx_seq_one_letter_code
_entity_poly.pdbx_strand_id
1 'polypeptide(L)' 'SVKTVAEMVGSREDADLLTRLGVDYLQGYMFGLPGPIPQTGHKRKTA' A
#
# COMPACT_ATOMS: atom_id res chain seq x y z
N SER A 1 -20.60 0.07 2.95
CA SER A 1 -19.94 -0.28 1.69
C SER A 1 -18.65 -1.01 2.01
N VAL A 2 -18.30 -2.05 1.25
CA VAL A 2 -17.03 -2.77 1.39
C VAL A 2 -15.95 -2.03 0.60
N LYS A 3 -14.73 -1.95 1.15
CA LYS A 3 -13.56 -1.35 0.49
C LYS A 3 -12.75 -2.39 -0.26
N THR A 4 -12.17 -2.00 -1.39
CA THR A 4 -11.43 -2.88 -2.30
C THR A 4 -9.95 -2.52 -2.38
N VAL A 5 -9.10 -3.53 -2.53
CA VAL A 5 -7.66 -3.38 -2.77
C VAL A 5 -7.31 -4.16 -4.03
N ALA A 6 -6.65 -3.51 -4.99
CA ALA A 6 -6.05 -4.22 -6.13
C ALA A 6 -4.57 -4.51 -5.84
N GLU A 7 -4.23 -5.79 -5.89
CA GLU A 7 -2.90 -6.32 -5.64
C GLU A 7 -2.10 -6.45 -6.94
N MET A 8 -0.77 -6.55 -6.82
CA MET A 8 0.18 -6.72 -7.93
C MET A 8 0.22 -5.59 -8.97
N VAL A 9 -0.12 -4.36 -8.59
CA VAL A 9 -0.01 -3.19 -9.48
C VAL A 9 1.46 -2.90 -9.81
N GLY A 10 1.82 -3.09 -11.08
CA GLY A 10 3.21 -3.00 -11.55
C GLY A 10 3.54 -1.76 -12.38
N SER A 11 2.53 -1.04 -12.87
CA SER A 11 2.70 0.09 -13.78
C SER A 11 1.77 1.25 -13.45
N ARG A 12 2.11 2.45 -13.94
CA ARG A 12 1.27 3.64 -13.78
C ARG A 12 -0.03 3.51 -14.56
N GLU A 13 0.04 2.85 -15.71
CA GLU A 13 -1.10 2.56 -16.57
C GLU A 13 -2.14 1.69 -15.84
N ASP A 14 -1.69 0.63 -15.13
CA ASP A 14 -2.57 -0.21 -14.31
C ASP A 14 -3.23 0.61 -13.18
N ALA A 15 -2.44 1.42 -12.48
CA ALA A 15 -2.92 2.25 -11.39
C ALA A 15 -4.00 3.25 -11.84
N ASP A 16 -3.77 3.91 -12.98
CA ASP A 16 -4.70 4.88 -13.55
C ASP A 16 -6.01 4.20 -14.00
N LEU A 17 -5.93 3.01 -14.60
CA LEU A 17 -7.10 2.23 -15.00
C LEU A 17 -7.91 1.75 -13.79
N LEU A 18 -7.27 1.12 -12.81
CA LEU A 18 -7.93 0.54 -11.64
C LEU A 18 -8.59 1.61 -10.76
N THR A 19 -7.96 2.78 -10.64
CA THR A 19 -8.56 3.94 -9.98
C THR A 19 -9.84 4.40 -10.69
N ARG A 20 -9.81 4.48 -12.03
CA ARG A 20 -11.00 4.86 -12.83
C ARG A 20 -12.13 3.85 -12.74
N LEU A 21 -11.82 2.57 -12.54
CA LEU A 21 -12.80 1.49 -12.33
C LEU A 21 -13.39 1.48 -10.91
N GLY A 22 -12.90 2.33 -10.00
CA GLY A 22 -13.46 2.50 -8.66
C GLY A 22 -12.80 1.68 -7.56
N VAL A 23 -11.59 1.15 -7.79
CA VAL A 23 -10.80 0.52 -6.73
C VAL A 23 -10.39 1.55 -5.68
N ASP A 24 -10.54 1.23 -4.39
CA ASP A 24 -10.26 2.19 -3.31
C ASP A 24 -8.77 2.32 -2.98
N TYR A 25 -8.02 1.23 -3.07
CA TYR A 25 -6.59 1.19 -2.74
C TYR A 25 -5.79 0.31 -3.70
N LEU A 26 -4.52 0.66 -3.90
CA LEU A 26 -3.61 -0.04 -4.79
C LEU A 26 -2.38 -0.51 -4.02
N GLN A 27 -1.97 -1.75 -4.25
CA GLN A 27 -0.73 -2.32 -3.74
C GLN A 27 0.04 -3.01 -4.86
N GLY A 28 1.35 -2.82 -4.91
CA GLY A 28 2.21 -3.55 -5.85
C GLY A 28 3.58 -2.93 -5.98
N TYR A 29 4.42 -3.56 -6.79
CA TYR A 29 5.83 -3.17 -6.97
C TYR A 29 6.00 -1.75 -7.51
N MET A 30 4.98 -1.17 -8.15
CA MET A 30 4.97 0.24 -8.51
C MET A 30 5.15 1.16 -7.29
N PHE A 31 4.62 0.78 -6.13
CA PHE A 31 4.65 1.59 -4.90
C PHE A 31 5.85 1.27 -3.99
N GLY A 32 6.51 0.13 -4.22
CA GLY A 32 7.68 -0.30 -3.48
C GLY A 32 7.73 -1.80 -3.28
N LEU A 33 8.88 -2.28 -2.83
CA LEU A 33 9.05 -3.66 -2.36
C LEU A 33 8.53 -3.77 -0.92
N PRO A 34 7.93 -4.92 -0.53
CA PRO A 34 7.66 -5.21 0.87
C PRO A 34 8.93 -5.07 1.71
N GLY A 35 8.85 -4.29 2.78
CA GLY A 35 9.97 -4.00 3.68
C GLY A 35 9.66 -4.37 5.13
N PRO A 36 10.70 -4.48 5.99
CA PRO A 36 10.51 -4.72 7.42
C PRO A 36 9.72 -3.58 8.06
N ILE A 37 9.06 -3.88 9.18
CA ILE A 37 8.35 -2.88 9.98
C ILE A 37 9.33 -1.75 10.34
N PRO A 38 8.97 -0.47 10.11
CA PRO A 38 9.81 0.65 10.49
C PRO A 38 10.21 0.57 11.97
N GLN A 39 11.48 0.79 12.27
CA GLN A 39 12.00 0.93 13.63
C GLN A 39 11.57 2.29 14.21
N THR A 40 10.27 2.54 14.35
CA THR A 40 9.77 3.70 15.09
C THR A 40 9.98 3.39 16.57
N GLY A 41 11.08 3.90 17.12
CA GLY A 41 11.56 3.60 18.46
C GLY A 41 10.49 3.73 19.53
N HIS A 42 9.96 2.61 20.01
CA HIS A 42 9.30 2.55 21.30
C HIS A 42 10.40 2.67 22.36
N LYS A 43 10.78 3.90 22.74
CA LYS A 43 11.43 4.09 24.03
C LYS A 43 10.42 3.68 25.09
N ARG A 44 10.53 2.44 25.59
CA ARG A 44 9.91 2.05 26.86
C ARG A 44 10.36 3.09 27.88
N LYS A 45 9.45 3.93 28.36
CA LYS A 45 9.72 4.73 29.56
C LYS A 45 9.80 3.73 30.71
N THR A 46 11.01 3.41 31.14
CA THR A 46 11.23 2.79 32.45
C THR A 46 10.95 3.87 33.49
N ALA A 47 10.00 3.58 34.38
CA ALA A 47 9.74 4.36 35.59
C ALA A 47 10.92 4.23 36.58
#